data_AF-A0A1M6RYI2-F1
#
_entry.id   AF-A0A1M6RYI2-F1
#
_cell.length_a   1.000
_cell.length_b   1.000
_cell.length_c   1.000
_cell.angle_alpha   90.00
_cell.angle_beta   90.00
_cell.angle_gamma   90.00
#
_symmetry.space_group_name_H-M   'P 1'
#
loop_
_entity.id
_entity.type
_entity.pdbx_description
1 polymer ?
#
loop_
_entity_poly.entity_id
_entity_poly.type
_entity_poly.pdbx_seq_one_letter_code
_entity_poly.pdbx_strand_id
1 'polypeptide(L)'
;MMTTSQERALRRLLKVGGKQQFAGFLAPITVHVERADPAGTGKDVAQASITEGDFLVCRFHRWSARDLYPLLADRLDDRVMGGAA
;
A
#
# COMPACT_ATOMS: atom_id res chain seq x y z
N MET A 1 -1.39 15.13 -1.70
CA MET A 1 -2.58 14.34 -1.46
C MET A 1 -2.84 13.57 -2.73
N MET A 2 -3.05 12.26 -2.59
CA MET A 2 -3.39 11.37 -3.68
C MET A 2 -4.67 11.84 -4.38
N THR A 3 -4.77 11.53 -5.66
CA THR A 3 -6.01 11.75 -6.40
C THR A 3 -7.08 10.74 -5.95
N THR A 4 -8.35 11.09 -6.18
CA THR A 4 -9.49 10.19 -5.91
C THR A 4 -9.39 8.85 -6.65
N SER A 5 -8.75 8.84 -7.83
CA SER A 5 -8.50 7.60 -8.58
C SER A 5 -7.44 6.73 -7.91
N GLN A 6 -6.37 7.33 -7.37
CA GLN A 6 -5.33 6.62 -6.62
C GLN A 6 -5.87 6.04 -5.31
N GLU A 7 -6.68 6.80 -4.56
CA GLU A 7 -7.35 6.30 -3.36
C GLU A 7 -8.24 5.08 -3.67
N ARG A 8 -9.03 5.16 -4.74
CA ARG A 8 -9.90 4.04 -5.16
C ARG A 8 -9.08 2.82 -5.57
N ALA A 9 -7.95 3.01 -6.25
CA ALA A 9 -7.04 1.94 -6.61
C ALA A 9 -6.43 1.27 -5.36
N LEU A 10 -5.98 2.06 -4.39
CA LEU A 10 -5.42 1.56 -3.13
C LEU A 10 -6.44 0.74 -2.33
N ARG A 11 -7.68 1.25 -2.19
CA ARG A 11 -8.77 0.51 -1.51
C ARG A 11 -9.07 -0.82 -2.19
N ARG A 12 -9.08 -0.84 -3.54
CA ARG A 12 -9.28 -2.08 -4.30
C ARG A 12 -8.11 -3.05 -4.09
N LEU A 13 -6.88 -2.55 -4.10
CA LEU A 13 -5.68 -3.35 -3.85
C LEU A 13 -5.71 -4.01 -2.47
N LEU A 14 -6.12 -3.29 -1.43
CA LEU A 14 -6.25 -3.86 -0.07
C LEU A 14 -7.32 -4.93 0.02
N LYS A 15 -8.40 -4.78 -0.76
CA LYS A 15 -9.49 -5.75 -0.82
C LYS A 15 -9.12 -7.00 -1.62
N VAL A 16 -8.27 -6.91 -2.64
CA VAL A 16 -8.00 -8.05 -3.53
C VAL A 16 -6.64 -8.69 -3.26
N GLY A 17 -5.66 -7.92 -2.78
CA GLY A 17 -4.25 -8.27 -2.85
C GLY A 17 -3.68 -8.01 -4.25
N GLY A 18 -2.36 -8.11 -4.37
CA GLY A 18 -1.61 -7.90 -5.61
C GLY A 18 -0.64 -6.74 -5.55
N LYS A 19 -0.22 -6.25 -6.72
CA LYS A 19 0.72 -5.12 -6.88
C LYS A 19 0.06 -3.99 -7.66
N GLN A 20 0.25 -2.76 -7.21
CA GLN A 20 -0.19 -1.55 -7.91
C GLN A 20 0.97 -0.55 -7.96
N GLN A 21 1.22 -0.01 -9.16
CA GLN A 21 2.19 1.06 -9.35
C GLN A 21 1.48 2.42 -9.38
N PHE A 22 2.15 3.41 -8.79
CA PHE A 22 1.76 4.80 -8.72
C PHE A 22 2.91 5.67 -9.24
N ALA A 23 2.58 6.80 -9.86
CA ALA A 23 3.56 7.82 -10.18
C ALA A 23 4.03 8.47 -8.87
N GLY A 24 5.30 8.27 -8.50
CA GLY A 24 5.94 8.98 -7.41
C GLY A 24 6.67 10.22 -7.91
N PHE A 25 7.05 11.09 -6.98
CA PHE A 25 7.74 12.34 -7.31
C PHE A 25 9.17 12.10 -7.83
N LEU A 26 9.95 11.22 -7.18
CA LEU A 26 11.33 10.91 -7.56
C LEU A 26 11.41 9.68 -8.46
N ALA A 27 10.72 8.60 -8.09
CA ALA A 27 10.68 7.36 -8.85
C ALA A 27 9.28 6.71 -8.75
N PRO A 28 8.96 5.74 -9.60
CA PRO A 28 7.70 5.01 -9.51
C PRO A 28 7.56 4.31 -8.16
N ILE A 29 6.39 4.46 -7.54
CA ILE A 29 6.08 3.84 -6.25
C ILE A 29 5.27 2.57 -6.53
N THR A 30 5.70 1.43 -6.00
CA THR A 30 4.96 0.17 -6.09
C THR A 30 4.46 -0.24 -4.72
N VAL A 31 3.15 -0.44 -4.60
CA VAL A 31 2.52 -1.00 -3.41
C VAL A 31 2.19 -2.45 -3.69
N HIS A 32 2.72 -3.34 -2.86
CA HIS A 32 2.40 -4.75 -2.88
C HIS A 32 1.59 -5.09 -1.64
N VAL A 33 0.47 -5.78 -1.80
CA VAL A 33 -0.38 -6.27 -0.72
C VAL A 33 -0.55 -7.77 -0.88
N GLU A 34 -0.14 -8.52 0.13
CA GLU A 34 -0.31 -9.97 0.21
C GLU A 34 -1.37 -10.25 1.27
N ARG A 35 -2.52 -10.79 0.85
CA ARG A 35 -3.58 -11.20 1.79
C ARG A 35 -3.31 -12.63 2.24
N ALA A 36 -3.40 -12.86 3.54
CA ALA A 36 -3.42 -14.21 4.06
C ALA A 36 -4.69 -14.93 3.59
N ASP A 37 -4.57 -16.22 3.33
CA ASP A 37 -5.73 -17.06 3.02
C ASP A 37 -6.68 -17.08 4.24
N PRO A 38 -7.92 -16.59 4.11
CA PRO A 38 -8.90 -16.62 5.19
C PRO A 38 -9.18 -18.04 5.68
N ALA A 39 -9.12 -19.04 4.78
CA ALA A 39 -9.37 -20.43 5.11
C ALA A 39 -8.26 -21.02 6.01
N GLY A 40 -7.01 -20.54 5.87
CA GLY A 40 -5.88 -21.01 6.66
C GLY A 40 -5.70 -20.27 7.99
N THR A 41 -6.02 -18.97 8.04
CA THR A 41 -5.70 -18.11 9.21
C THR A 41 -6.90 -17.72 10.05
N GLY A 42 -8.14 -17.90 9.55
CA GLY A 42 -9.37 -17.53 10.25
C GLY A 42 -9.51 -16.02 10.52
N LYS A 43 -8.63 -15.18 9.97
CA LYS A 43 -8.59 -13.72 10.16
C LYS A 43 -8.28 -13.03 8.84
N ASP A 44 -8.92 -11.88 8.60
CA ASP A 44 -8.59 -11.02 7.47
C ASP A 44 -7.32 -10.21 7.79
N VAL A 45 -6.17 -10.82 7.50
CA VAL A 45 -4.85 -10.21 7.68
C VAL A 45 -4.15 -10.04 6.34
N ALA A 46 -3.49 -8.90 6.17
CA ALA A 46 -2.68 -8.58 5.02
C ALA A 46 -1.28 -8.15 5.45
N GLN A 47 -0.31 -8.42 4.58
CA GLN A 47 0.99 -7.78 4.59
C GLN A 47 1.00 -6.76 3.45
N ALA A 48 1.68 -5.64 3.66
CA ALA A 48 1.92 -4.69 2.58
C ALA A 48 3.35 -4.18 2.59
N SER A 49 3.86 -3.84 1.42
CA SER A 49 5.14 -3.17 1.26
C SER A 49 5.02 -2.07 0.22
N ILE A 50 5.69 -0.96 0.47
CA ILE A 50 5.87 0.12 -0.49
C ILE A 50 7.32 0.10 -0.94
N THR A 51 7.55 0.07 -2.25
CA THR A 51 8.86 0.29 -2.86
C THR A 51 8.83 1.55 -3.71
N GLU A 52 9.97 2.22 -3.81
CA GLU A 52 10.17 3.38 -4.67
C GLU A 52 11.38 3.09 -5.56
N GLY A 53 11.14 2.88 -6.86
CA GLY A 53 12.09 2.19 -7.73
C GLY A 53 12.39 0.79 -7.17
N ASP A 54 13.69 0.51 -6.98
CA ASP A 54 14.18 -0.76 -6.43
C ASP A 54 14.32 -0.76 -4.90
N PHE A 55 14.04 0.36 -4.23
CA PHE A 55 14.24 0.50 -2.79
C PHE A 55 12.97 0.16 -2.02
N LEU A 56 13.10 -0.70 -1.00
CA LEU A 56 12.04 -0.93 -0.03
C LEU A 56 11.92 0.27 0.90
N VAL A 57 10.77 0.95 0.85
CA VAL A 57 10.48 2.11 1.70
C VAL A 57 9.95 1.67 3.05
N CYS A 58 8.94 0.81 3.05
CA CYS A 58 8.35 0.29 4.27
C CYS A 58 7.66 -1.05 4.06
N ARG A 59 7.53 -1.80 5.15
CA ARG A 59 6.80 -3.07 5.18
C ARG A 59 5.94 -3.16 6.44
N PHE A 60 4.70 -3.57 6.26
CA PHE A 60 3.70 -3.80 7.28
C PHE A 60 3.35 -5.27 7.32
N HIS A 61 3.36 -5.87 8.51
CA HIS A 61 3.12 -7.31 8.70
C HIS A 61 1.86 -7.58 9.52
N ARG A 62 1.00 -8.47 9.02
CA ARG A 62 -0.15 -9.04 9.76
C ARG A 62 -1.12 -7.98 10.33
N TRP A 63 -1.56 -7.06 9.49
CA TRP A 63 -2.58 -6.07 9.87
C TRP A 63 -3.93 -6.40 9.25
N SER A 64 -5.02 -5.93 9.85
CA SER A 64 -6.32 -5.96 9.17
C SER A 64 -6.31 -5.01 7.98
N ALA A 65 -7.05 -5.32 6.90
CA ALA A 65 -7.13 -4.44 5.73
C ALA A 65 -7.66 -3.03 6.09
N ARG A 66 -8.48 -2.94 7.15
CA ARG A 66 -9.05 -1.68 7.64
C ARG A 66 -7.98 -0.78 8.28
N ASP A 67 -7.07 -1.37 9.04
CA ASP A 67 -6.00 -0.64 9.72
C ASP A 67 -4.83 -0.34 8.77
N LEU A 68 -4.64 -1.17 7.74
CA LEU A 68 -3.59 -1.02 6.75
C LEU A 68 -3.83 0.17 5.81
N TYR A 69 -5.09 0.50 5.51
CA TYR A 69 -5.44 1.61 4.60
C TYR A 69 -4.90 2.98 5.06
N PRO A 70 -5.21 3.49 6.26
CA PRO A 70 -4.73 4.81 6.68
C PRO A 70 -3.21 4.88 6.70
N LEU A 71 -2.52 3.80 7.10
CA LEU A 71 -1.06 3.75 7.14
C LEU A 71 -0.43 3.82 5.75
N LEU A 72 -0.98 3.08 4.78
CA LEU A 72 -0.49 3.13 3.40
C LEU A 72 -0.82 4.45 2.73
N ALA A 73 -2.02 5.00 2.98
CA ALA A 73 -2.45 6.26 2.40
C ALA A 73 -1.55 7.43 2.85
N ASP A 74 -1.25 7.51 4.15
CA ASP A 74 -0.37 8.53 4.72
C ASP A 74 1.05 8.47 4.10
N ARG A 75 1.64 7.26 4.05
CA ARG A 75 2.97 7.07 3.44
C ARG A 75 3.00 7.33 1.94
N LEU A 76 1.92 7.02 1.23
CA LEU A 76 1.80 7.32 -0.20
C LEU A 76 1.63 8.81 -0.45
N ASP A 77 0.85 9.51 0.38
CA ASP A 77 0.65 10.95 0.26
C ASP A 77 1.97 11.71 0.37
N ASP A 78 2.81 11.34 1.36
CA ASP A 78 4.15 11.89 1.51
C ASP A 78 5.00 11.68 0.24
N ARG A 79 4.99 10.47 -0.31
CA ARG A 79 5.89 10.09 -1.43
C ARG A 79 5.40 10.55 -2.80
N VAL A 80 4.10 10.60 -3.02
CA VAL A 80 3.49 11.14 -4.24
C VAL A 80 3.67 12.67 -4.29
N MET A 81 3.66 13.35 -3.14
CA MET A 81 3.89 14.80 -3.08
C MET A 81 5.35 15.23 -3.06
N GLY A 82 6.30 14.30 -2.85
CA GLY A 82 7.69 14.69 -2.58
C GLY A 82 7.83 15.38 -1.23
N GLY A 83 7.02 14.98 -0.24
CA GLY A 83 7.18 15.37 1.15
C GLY A 83 8.56 14.95 1.62
N ALA A 84 9.44 15.94 1.78
CA ALA A 84 10.74 15.77 2.38
C ALA A 84 10.55 15.20 3.79
N ALA A 85 10.93 13.94 3.97
CA ALA A 85 11.25 13.39 5.29
C ALA A 85 12.70 13.72 5.61
#